data_AF-A0A8J1YBP2-F1
#
_entry.id   AF-A0A8J1YBP2-F1
#
_cell.length_a   1.000
_cell.length_b   1.000
_cell.length_c   1.000
_cell.angle_alpha   90.00
_cell.angle_beta   90.00
_cell.angle_gamma   90.00
#
_symmetry.space_group_name_H-M   'P 1'
#
loop_
_entity.id
_entity.type
_entity.pdbx_description
1 polymer ?
#
loop_
_entity_poly.entity_id
_entity_poly.type
_entity_poly.pdbx_seq_one_letter_code
_entity_poly.pdbx_strand_id
1 'polypeptide(L)'
;TVQYINDYFHKIDTNLHSKVYFRHVKTYIAVDNKSDDDPELNRLKKTIVQLAEGQGFWGQKVPIKWLLLEKHLRGLKVESEDREPVRFLKFEEVKAIGLREEMDQASVTACLEFYHSVGDMIFFNENNLCDLVILDPQWLIDVFKSVITVPKFDIDSSEQSESERTVWEILDKDGVIMEKSIETVWKDRYAKLSIPSDVMIDIMQRFDLICPFGNNQRSFQEKRQFFVPCLLPKPEPSDVIKNKPLAVGTLFYTFSFLPKGLFHRLVAKICQENKWSLHGKLYFDYAVFKVTDQLHVLTLLAEENYLELKIHQLLKERTNRRQNSDMCLTIREDIEAILKSAIKIYCPSVSFKASVRCRCLNIQEGQKLVPISTDEINRGHKLCDFHTNCEAIDLQDYKPWFQMMEGNYGKCIETKV
;
A
#
# COMPACT_ATOMS: atom_id res chain seq x y z
N THR A 1 -14.87 16.34 -37.54
CA THR A 1 -13.93 16.31 -36.40
C THR A 1 -14.63 16.48 -35.06
N VAL A 2 -15.39 17.56 -34.83
CA VAL A 2 -16.09 17.81 -33.54
C VAL A 2 -17.08 16.69 -33.18
N GLN A 3 -17.92 16.25 -34.13
CA GLN A 3 -18.86 15.13 -33.93
C GLN A 3 -18.13 13.86 -33.45
N TYR A 4 -17.02 13.51 -34.12
CA TYR A 4 -16.21 12.35 -33.79
C TYR A 4 -15.59 12.44 -32.38
N ILE A 5 -15.11 13.62 -31.99
CA ILE A 5 -14.58 13.88 -30.64
C ILE A 5 -15.68 13.68 -29.59
N ASN A 6 -16.87 14.25 -29.82
CA ASN A 6 -18.00 14.11 -28.90
C ASN A 6 -18.47 12.66 -28.78
N ASP A 7 -18.56 11.93 -29.90
CA ASP A 7 -18.88 10.50 -29.89
C ASP A 7 -17.83 9.70 -29.10
N TYR A 8 -16.56 10.07 -29.20
CA TYR A 8 -15.49 9.43 -28.44
C TYR A 8 -15.57 9.74 -26.94
N PHE A 9 -15.83 10.99 -26.56
CA PHE A 9 -16.06 11.36 -25.15
C PHE A 9 -17.27 10.63 -24.58
N HIS A 10 -18.37 10.52 -25.32
CA HIS A 10 -19.54 9.74 -24.89
C HIS A 10 -19.18 8.26 -24.68
N LYS A 11 -18.38 7.67 -25.56
CA LYS A 11 -17.88 6.29 -25.38
C LYS A 11 -17.04 6.15 -24.12
N ILE A 12 -16.13 7.10 -23.84
CA ILE A 12 -15.35 7.08 -22.61
C ILE A 12 -16.28 7.18 -21.40
N ASP A 13 -17.17 8.16 -21.38
CA ASP A 13 -18.12 8.38 -20.28
C ASP A 13 -18.95 7.13 -20.01
N THR A 14 -19.54 6.53 -21.05
CA THR A 14 -20.34 5.29 -20.93
C THR A 14 -19.53 4.14 -20.32
N ASN A 15 -18.26 3.99 -20.70
CA ASN A 15 -17.38 2.93 -20.16
C ASN A 15 -16.94 3.22 -18.72
N LEU A 16 -16.81 4.49 -18.36
CA LEU A 16 -16.33 4.92 -17.06
C LEU A 16 -17.45 5.10 -16.04
N HIS A 17 -18.68 5.40 -16.44
CA HIS A 17 -19.76 5.85 -15.54
C HIS A 17 -20.05 4.88 -14.40
N SER A 18 -19.92 3.57 -14.65
CA SER A 18 -20.10 2.50 -13.65
C SER A 18 -18.84 2.19 -12.83
N LYS A 19 -17.71 2.81 -13.15
CA LYS A 19 -16.40 2.54 -12.56
C LYS A 19 -16.09 3.52 -11.44
N VAL A 20 -15.45 3.01 -10.40
CA VAL A 20 -15.12 3.79 -9.19
C VAL A 20 -14.16 4.95 -9.46
N TYR A 21 -13.37 4.88 -10.53
CA TYR A 21 -12.46 5.94 -10.92
C TYR A 21 -13.12 7.06 -11.73
N PHE A 22 -14.40 6.95 -12.10
CA PHE A 22 -15.14 8.01 -12.79
C PHE A 22 -15.10 9.35 -12.04
N ARG A 23 -15.25 9.32 -10.71
CA ARG A 23 -15.17 10.51 -9.84
C ARG A 23 -13.82 11.25 -9.90
N HIS A 24 -12.77 10.60 -10.41
CA HIS A 24 -11.46 11.20 -10.62
C HIS A 24 -11.34 11.91 -11.97
N VAL A 25 -12.23 11.64 -12.93
CA VAL A 25 -12.30 12.35 -14.19
C VAL A 25 -12.93 13.72 -13.94
N LYS A 26 -12.20 14.79 -14.23
CA LYS A 26 -12.66 16.18 -14.04
C LYS A 26 -13.25 16.81 -15.29
N THR A 27 -12.73 16.45 -16.46
CA THR A 27 -13.17 16.96 -17.75
C THR A 27 -12.57 16.11 -18.88
N TYR A 28 -13.10 16.29 -20.09
CA TYR A 28 -12.56 15.74 -21.32
C TYR A 28 -12.03 16.87 -22.21
N ILE A 29 -10.81 16.72 -22.72
CA ILE A 29 -10.13 17.70 -23.58
C ILE A 29 -9.46 16.97 -24.74
N ALA A 30 -9.68 17.44 -25.97
CA ALA A 30 -9.12 16.84 -27.17
C ALA A 30 -8.03 17.76 -27.70
N VAL A 31 -6.77 17.39 -27.48
CA VAL A 31 -5.60 18.18 -27.89
C VAL A 31 -5.14 17.72 -29.28
N ASP A 32 -4.93 18.68 -30.19
CA ASP A 32 -4.34 18.43 -31.51
C ASP A 32 -2.81 18.48 -31.41
N ASN A 33 -2.14 17.40 -31.80
CA ASN A 33 -0.67 17.31 -31.78
C ASN A 33 0.00 17.87 -33.06
N LYS A 34 -0.78 18.37 -34.03
CA LYS A 34 -0.29 18.95 -35.28
C LYS A 34 -0.45 20.47 -35.35
N SER A 35 -1.14 21.07 -34.38
CA SER A 35 -1.37 22.51 -34.33
C SER A 35 -0.55 23.14 -33.21
N ASP A 36 0.33 24.07 -33.56
CA ASP A 36 1.13 24.82 -32.58
C ASP A 36 0.27 25.78 -31.73
N ASP A 37 -0.92 26.16 -32.23
CA ASP A 37 -1.85 27.12 -31.61
C ASP A 37 -3.22 26.50 -31.30
N ASP A 38 -3.23 25.30 -30.73
CA ASP A 38 -4.47 24.61 -30.35
C ASP A 38 -5.22 25.30 -29.18
N PRO A 39 -6.45 25.80 -29.39
CA PRO A 39 -7.29 26.36 -28.32
C PRO A 39 -7.56 25.37 -27.18
N GLU A 40 -7.61 24.06 -27.46
CA GLU A 40 -7.86 23.03 -26.47
C GLU A 40 -6.65 22.81 -25.55
N LEU A 41 -5.42 23.00 -26.05
CA LEU A 41 -4.22 23.05 -25.20
C LEU A 41 -4.29 24.22 -24.22
N ASN A 42 -4.75 25.39 -24.68
CA ASN A 42 -4.97 26.54 -23.80
C ASN A 42 -6.10 26.28 -22.80
N ARG A 43 -7.15 25.56 -23.20
CA ARG A 43 -8.22 25.11 -22.29
C ARG A 43 -7.69 24.15 -21.24
N LEU A 44 -6.80 23.22 -21.62
CA LEU A 44 -6.13 22.31 -20.68
C LEU A 44 -5.33 23.09 -19.64
N LYS A 45 -4.46 24.02 -20.08
CA LYS A 45 -3.67 24.87 -19.16
C LYS A 45 -4.56 25.63 -18.17
N LYS A 46 -5.62 26.28 -18.66
CA LYS A 46 -6.60 26.99 -17.80
C LYS A 46 -7.29 26.06 -16.82
N THR A 47 -7.70 24.88 -17.27
CA THR A 47 -8.35 23.88 -16.42
C THR A 47 -7.42 23.42 -15.31
N ILE A 48 -6.14 23.17 -15.60
CA ILE A 48 -5.15 22.78 -14.59
C ILE A 48 -5.02 23.86 -13.52
N VAL A 49 -4.92 25.13 -13.92
CA VAL A 49 -4.85 26.27 -12.98
C VAL A 49 -6.12 26.36 -12.12
N GLN A 50 -7.30 26.28 -12.73
CA GLN A 50 -8.58 26.32 -12.00
C GLN A 50 -8.72 25.16 -10.99
N LEU A 51 -8.27 23.96 -11.36
CA LEU A 51 -8.26 22.81 -10.46
C LEU A 51 -7.26 22.97 -9.31
N ALA A 52 -6.11 23.61 -9.57
CA ALA A 52 -5.12 23.93 -8.55
C ALA A 52 -5.63 25.00 -7.58
N GLU A 53 -6.28 26.04 -8.10
CA GLU A 53 -6.93 27.10 -7.29
C GLU A 53 -8.05 26.57 -6.40
N GLY A 54 -8.74 25.51 -6.83
CA GLY A 54 -9.78 24.84 -6.04
C GLY A 54 -9.26 23.92 -4.94
N GLN A 55 -7.94 23.70 -4.82
CA GLN A 55 -7.39 22.88 -3.75
C GLN A 55 -7.46 23.62 -2.41
N GLY A 56 -7.80 22.93 -1.32
CA GLY A 56 -7.97 23.55 0.01
C GLY A 56 -6.70 24.16 0.61
N PHE A 57 -5.53 23.85 0.05
CA PHE A 57 -4.25 24.47 0.44
C PHE A 57 -3.87 25.69 -0.41
N TRP A 58 -4.58 25.95 -1.51
CA TRP A 58 -4.32 27.13 -2.33
C TRP A 58 -4.61 28.42 -1.55
N GLY A 59 -3.69 29.38 -1.61
CA GLY A 59 -3.82 30.65 -0.87
C GLY A 59 -3.56 30.54 0.64
N GLN A 60 -3.17 29.38 1.16
CA GLN A 60 -2.71 29.28 2.55
C GLN A 60 -1.46 30.15 2.76
N LYS A 61 -1.45 30.90 3.87
CA LYS A 61 -0.33 31.76 4.22
C LYS A 61 0.79 30.91 4.82
N VAL A 62 1.97 31.00 4.22
CA VAL A 62 3.21 30.41 4.77
C VAL A 62 4.16 31.52 5.23
N PRO A 63 4.96 31.31 6.29
CA PRO A 63 5.96 32.27 6.72
C PRO A 63 6.96 32.58 5.61
N ILE A 64 7.31 33.86 5.42
CA ILE A 64 8.29 34.28 4.40
C ILE A 64 9.64 33.57 4.59
N LYS A 65 10.07 33.38 5.86
CA LYS A 65 11.30 32.65 6.19
C LYS A 65 11.32 31.22 5.62
N TRP A 66 10.17 30.56 5.55
CA TRP A 66 10.07 29.21 4.96
C TRP A 66 10.29 29.23 3.45
N LEU A 67 9.82 30.28 2.76
CA LEU A 67 10.08 30.49 1.34
C LEU A 67 11.54 30.84 1.07
N LEU A 68 12.18 31.60 1.95
CA LEU A 68 13.61 31.94 1.84
C LEU A 68 14.50 30.70 1.99
N LEU A 69 14.20 29.87 3.00
CA LEU A 69 14.88 28.59 3.19
C LEU A 69 14.67 27.66 1.99
N GLU A 70 13.43 27.51 1.53
CA GLU A 70 13.09 26.68 0.36
C GLU A 70 13.80 27.14 -0.90
N LYS A 71 13.82 28.45 -1.17
CA LYS A 71 14.54 29.02 -2.31
C LYS A 71 16.03 28.69 -2.25
N HIS A 72 16.64 28.79 -1.07
CA HIS A 72 18.05 28.43 -0.89
C HIS A 72 18.27 26.94 -1.18
N LEU A 73 17.48 26.06 -0.57
CA LEU A 73 17.58 24.62 -0.75
C LEU A 73 17.32 24.19 -2.19
N ARG A 74 16.33 24.78 -2.87
CA ARG A 74 16.05 24.53 -4.30
C ARG A 74 17.22 24.94 -5.18
N GLY A 75 17.89 26.05 -4.87
CA GLY A 75 19.12 26.46 -5.56
C GLY A 75 20.24 25.42 -5.45
N LEU A 76 20.28 24.62 -4.39
CA LEU A 76 21.24 23.52 -4.24
C LEU A 76 20.89 22.29 -5.09
N LYS A 77 19.61 22.11 -5.48
CA LYS A 77 19.11 20.99 -6.29
C LYS A 77 19.43 21.15 -7.79
N VAL A 78 19.73 22.37 -8.23
CA VAL A 78 19.97 22.71 -9.64
C VAL A 78 21.43 22.51 -9.97
N GLU A 79 21.69 21.87 -11.11
CA GLU A 79 23.05 21.69 -11.64
C GLU A 79 23.63 23.05 -12.07
N SER A 80 24.91 23.25 -11.81
CA SER A 80 25.65 24.44 -12.23
C SER A 80 27.02 24.03 -12.77
N GLU A 81 27.64 24.87 -13.60
CA GLU A 81 28.93 24.58 -14.26
C GLU A 81 30.02 24.11 -13.28
N ASP A 82 29.98 24.58 -12.04
CA ASP A 82 31.00 24.29 -11.02
C ASP A 82 30.57 23.28 -9.95
N ARG A 83 29.32 22.79 -9.97
CA ARG A 83 28.79 21.98 -8.88
C ARG A 83 27.68 21.01 -9.29
N GLU A 84 27.89 19.77 -8.89
CA GLU A 84 26.89 18.70 -8.92
C GLU A 84 25.67 19.03 -8.06
N PRO A 85 24.46 18.75 -8.56
CA PRO A 85 23.23 19.03 -7.85
C PRO A 85 23.10 18.17 -6.59
N VAL A 86 22.67 18.81 -5.50
CA VAL A 86 22.53 18.17 -4.20
C VAL A 86 21.13 17.60 -4.02
N ARG A 87 21.08 16.27 -3.85
CA ARG A 87 19.83 15.50 -3.71
C ARG A 87 19.33 15.40 -2.26
N PHE A 88 20.24 15.53 -1.30
CA PHE A 88 19.96 15.43 0.13
C PHE A 88 20.99 16.21 0.95
N LEU A 89 20.64 16.53 2.19
CA LEU A 89 21.51 17.18 3.18
C LEU A 89 21.29 16.55 4.54
N LYS A 90 22.28 16.71 5.43
CA LYS A 90 22.07 16.45 6.85
C LYS A 90 21.18 17.52 7.47
N PHE A 91 20.42 17.16 8.51
CA PHE A 91 19.54 18.09 9.20
C PHE A 91 20.30 19.29 9.77
N GLU A 92 21.49 19.07 10.34
CA GLU A 92 22.32 20.16 10.87
C GLU A 92 22.80 21.13 9.77
N GLU A 93 23.00 20.67 8.53
CA GLU A 93 23.32 21.56 7.40
C GLU A 93 22.13 22.44 7.03
N VAL A 94 20.93 21.85 6.98
CA VAL A 94 19.70 22.61 6.72
C VAL A 94 19.42 23.60 7.85
N LYS A 95 19.64 23.20 9.09
CA LYS A 95 19.52 24.06 10.27
C LYS A 95 20.50 25.24 10.22
N ALA A 96 21.75 25.02 9.82
CA ALA A 96 22.70 26.10 9.63
C ALA A 96 22.24 27.11 8.56
N ILE A 97 21.61 26.64 7.48
CA ILE A 97 20.99 27.52 6.48
C ILE A 97 19.82 28.28 7.10
N GLY A 98 18.92 27.60 7.82
CA GLY A 98 17.77 28.23 8.49
C GLY A 98 18.16 29.28 9.53
N LEU A 99 19.25 29.06 10.28
CA LEU A 99 19.77 30.04 11.24
C LEU A 99 20.20 31.36 10.57
N ARG A 100 20.74 31.31 9.34
CA ARG A 100 21.07 32.52 8.57
C ARG A 100 19.82 33.31 8.18
N GLU A 101 18.68 32.63 8.06
CA GLU A 101 17.36 33.23 7.84
C GLU A 101 16.62 33.54 9.16
N GLU A 102 17.35 33.56 10.29
CA GLU A 102 16.83 33.79 11.63
C GLU A 102 15.69 32.82 12.01
N MET A 103 15.81 31.56 11.63
CA MET A 103 14.90 30.49 12.05
C MET A 103 15.53 29.70 13.19
N ASP A 104 14.78 29.49 14.27
CA ASP A 104 15.17 28.54 15.30
C ASP A 104 14.96 27.08 14.83
N GLN A 105 15.47 26.12 15.59
CA GLN A 105 15.38 24.71 15.23
C GLN A 105 13.93 24.24 15.08
N ALA A 106 13.03 24.68 15.96
CA ALA A 106 11.61 24.33 15.90
C ALA A 106 10.96 24.84 14.61
N SER A 107 11.28 26.06 14.18
CA SER A 107 10.79 26.64 12.92
C SER A 107 11.32 25.91 11.70
N VAL A 108 12.60 25.46 11.72
CA VAL A 108 13.18 24.65 10.63
C VAL A 108 12.49 23.30 10.55
N THR A 109 12.31 22.61 11.69
CA THR A 109 11.59 21.32 11.74
C THR A 109 10.16 21.46 11.21
N ALA A 110 9.39 22.45 11.67
CA ALA A 110 8.02 22.68 11.20
C ALA A 110 7.96 22.99 9.68
N CYS A 111 8.94 23.75 9.18
CA CYS A 111 9.09 24.05 7.76
C CYS A 111 9.33 22.78 6.94
N LEU A 112 10.23 21.90 7.39
CA LEU A 112 10.51 20.63 6.71
C LEU A 112 9.33 19.65 6.77
N GLU A 113 8.62 19.57 7.89
CA GLU A 113 7.39 18.76 8.02
C GLU A 113 6.27 19.27 7.09
N PHE A 114 6.16 20.59 6.91
CA PHE A 114 5.26 21.17 5.92
C PHE A 114 5.65 20.78 4.49
N TYR A 115 6.92 20.95 4.10
CA TYR A 115 7.38 20.58 2.76
C TYR A 115 7.33 19.08 2.48
N HIS A 116 7.50 18.26 3.52
CA HIS A 116 7.23 16.82 3.48
C HIS A 116 5.76 16.51 3.17
N SER A 117 4.83 17.22 3.83
CA SER A 117 3.40 17.00 3.66
C SER A 117 2.88 17.38 2.27
N VAL A 118 3.52 18.36 1.60
CA VAL A 118 3.18 18.74 0.22
C VAL A 118 4.01 18.00 -0.83
N GLY A 119 5.05 17.27 -0.42
CA GLY A 119 5.90 16.45 -1.30
C GLY A 119 6.98 17.21 -2.07
N ASP A 120 7.37 18.42 -1.64
CA ASP A 120 8.49 19.18 -2.27
C ASP A 120 9.87 18.69 -1.77
N MET A 121 9.92 18.19 -0.54
CA MET A 121 11.10 17.61 0.11
C MET A 121 10.65 16.41 0.95
N ILE A 122 11.54 15.50 1.35
CA ILE A 122 11.21 14.40 2.27
C ILE A 122 12.05 14.53 3.54
N PHE A 123 11.38 14.56 4.68
CA PHE A 123 12.00 14.63 6.00
C PHE A 123 11.17 13.81 6.99
N PHE A 124 11.83 12.93 7.74
CA PHE A 124 11.20 12.13 8.78
C PHE A 124 11.76 12.55 10.14
N ASN A 125 10.92 13.13 10.98
CA ASN A 125 11.30 13.51 12.35
C ASN A 125 11.23 12.29 13.29
N GLU A 126 12.00 11.25 12.97
CA GLU A 126 12.01 9.93 13.62
C GLU A 126 13.46 9.53 13.94
N ASN A 127 13.72 8.86 15.07
CA ASN A 127 15.08 8.67 15.63
C ASN A 127 16.18 8.20 14.64
N ASN A 128 15.85 7.35 13.66
CA ASN A 128 16.82 6.81 12.71
C ASN A 128 16.92 7.59 11.40
N LEU A 129 15.99 8.51 11.14
CA LEU A 129 15.86 9.23 9.87
C LEU A 129 15.90 10.75 10.01
N CYS A 130 15.88 11.28 11.24
CA CYS A 130 15.83 12.71 11.53
C CYS A 130 17.10 13.48 11.17
N ASP A 131 18.22 12.81 10.89
CA ASP A 131 19.43 13.48 10.41
C ASP A 131 19.43 13.70 8.90
N LEU A 132 18.45 13.20 8.14
CA LEU A 132 18.48 13.26 6.67
C LEU A 132 17.30 14.05 6.11
N VAL A 133 17.61 15.04 5.27
CA VAL A 133 16.63 15.82 4.51
C VAL A 133 16.85 15.54 3.02
N ILE A 134 15.90 14.86 2.40
CA ILE A 134 15.91 14.65 0.95
C ILE A 134 15.35 15.90 0.28
N LEU A 135 16.20 16.54 -0.50
CA LEU A 135 15.84 17.72 -1.27
C LEU A 135 15.11 17.33 -2.56
N ASP A 136 15.44 16.20 -3.17
CA ASP A 136 14.88 15.80 -4.46
C ASP A 136 14.04 14.51 -4.34
N PRO A 137 12.71 14.62 -4.16
CA PRO A 137 11.82 13.46 -4.12
C PRO A 137 11.80 12.65 -5.41
N GLN A 138 12.04 13.28 -6.57
CA GLN A 138 12.06 12.57 -7.85
C GLN A 138 13.28 11.66 -7.93
N TRP A 139 14.45 12.16 -7.54
CA TRP A 139 15.64 11.34 -7.38
C TRP A 139 15.41 10.16 -6.44
N LEU A 140 14.76 10.38 -5.28
CA LEU A 140 14.46 9.30 -4.34
C LEU A 140 13.52 8.24 -4.95
N ILE A 141 12.52 8.67 -5.72
CA ILE A 141 11.63 7.77 -6.45
C ILE A 141 12.42 6.92 -7.44
N ASP A 142 13.36 7.52 -8.16
CA ASP A 142 14.16 6.80 -9.16
C ASP A 142 15.15 5.84 -8.48
N VAL A 143 15.63 6.15 -7.27
CA VAL A 143 16.36 5.21 -6.41
C VAL A 143 15.46 4.04 -6.02
N PHE A 144 14.23 4.27 -5.56
CA PHE A 144 13.30 3.19 -5.23
C PHE A 144 12.99 2.31 -6.43
N LYS A 145 12.73 2.89 -7.61
CA LYS A 145 12.45 2.16 -8.85
C LYS A 145 13.54 1.15 -9.18
N SER A 146 14.81 1.45 -8.91
CA SER A 146 15.89 0.49 -9.15
C SER A 146 15.76 -0.79 -8.32
N VAL A 147 15.13 -0.74 -7.15
CA VAL A 147 14.90 -1.92 -6.30
C VAL A 147 13.56 -2.58 -6.58
N ILE A 148 12.52 -1.79 -6.84
CA ILE A 148 11.14 -2.30 -7.02
C ILE A 148 10.81 -2.63 -8.48
N THR A 149 11.74 -2.48 -9.41
CA THR A 149 11.57 -2.78 -10.84
C THR A 149 12.81 -3.45 -11.39
N VAL A 150 12.68 -4.70 -11.81
CA VAL A 150 13.78 -5.45 -12.44
C VAL A 150 13.94 -4.98 -13.89
N PRO A 151 15.15 -4.57 -14.31
CA PRO A 151 15.41 -4.18 -15.70
C PRO A 151 15.40 -5.42 -16.61
N LYS A 152 14.28 -5.64 -17.32
CA LYS A 152 14.13 -6.82 -18.20
C LYS A 152 15.05 -6.83 -19.43
N PHE A 153 15.64 -5.69 -19.79
CA PHE A 153 16.50 -5.55 -20.98
C PHE A 153 18.00 -5.49 -20.66
N ASP A 154 18.41 -5.41 -19.38
CA ASP A 154 19.83 -5.31 -19.00
C ASP A 154 20.45 -6.66 -18.57
N ILE A 155 19.65 -7.71 -18.33
CA ILE A 155 20.13 -9.03 -17.87
C ILE A 155 21.02 -9.70 -18.94
N ASP A 156 20.75 -9.43 -20.22
CA ASP A 156 21.51 -9.94 -21.37
C ASP A 156 22.71 -9.05 -21.76
N SER A 157 22.98 -7.96 -21.03
CA SER A 157 24.16 -7.13 -21.32
C SER A 157 25.45 -7.86 -20.92
N SER A 158 26.42 -7.88 -21.82
CA SER A 158 27.73 -8.53 -21.65
C SER A 158 28.63 -7.88 -20.60
N GLU A 159 28.15 -6.82 -19.92
CA GLU A 159 28.92 -5.97 -19.01
C GLU A 159 28.66 -6.28 -17.52
N GLN A 160 27.62 -7.05 -17.17
CA GLN A 160 27.32 -7.40 -15.78
C GLN A 160 28.18 -8.56 -15.25
N SER A 161 28.63 -8.43 -14.00
CA SER A 161 29.30 -9.52 -13.28
C SER A 161 28.32 -10.66 -12.96
N GLU A 162 28.84 -11.88 -12.82
CA GLU A 162 28.05 -13.06 -12.40
C GLU A 162 27.30 -12.82 -11.08
N SER A 163 27.91 -12.06 -10.17
CA SER A 163 27.29 -11.71 -8.88
C SER A 163 26.13 -10.73 -9.00
N GLU A 164 26.17 -9.79 -9.95
CA GLU A 164 25.07 -8.86 -10.22
C GLU A 164 23.88 -9.58 -10.85
N ARG A 165 24.15 -10.43 -11.85
CA ARG A 165 23.11 -11.25 -12.49
C ARG A 165 22.37 -12.11 -11.46
N THR A 166 23.11 -12.75 -10.55
CA THR A 166 22.54 -13.56 -9.47
C THR A 166 21.61 -12.74 -8.56
N VAL A 167 21.95 -11.48 -8.26
CA VAL A 167 21.10 -10.60 -7.44
C VAL A 167 19.81 -10.27 -8.16
N TRP A 168 19.87 -9.90 -9.44
CA TRP A 168 18.69 -9.58 -10.25
C TRP A 168 17.79 -10.79 -10.47
N GLU A 169 18.35 -11.98 -10.69
CA GLU A 169 17.59 -13.23 -10.83
C GLU A 169 16.81 -13.58 -9.55
N ILE A 170 17.43 -13.48 -8.36
CA ILE A 170 16.76 -13.73 -7.08
C ILE A 170 15.65 -12.70 -6.85
N LEU A 171 15.94 -11.42 -7.16
CA LEU A 171 14.96 -10.34 -6.99
C LEU A 171 13.75 -10.49 -7.93
N ASP A 172 13.96 -10.89 -9.19
CA ASP A 172 12.89 -11.11 -10.17
C ASP A 172 12.05 -12.35 -9.85
N LYS A 173 12.71 -13.44 -9.41
CA LYS A 173 12.07 -14.73 -9.18
C LYS A 173 11.38 -14.82 -7.83
N ASP A 174 12.07 -14.41 -6.77
CA ASP A 174 11.64 -14.61 -5.39
C ASP A 174 11.18 -13.30 -4.73
N GLY A 175 11.44 -12.14 -5.33
CA GLY A 175 11.11 -10.84 -4.73
C GLY A 175 11.88 -10.57 -3.44
N VAL A 176 13.10 -11.10 -3.31
CA VAL A 176 13.95 -11.00 -2.12
C VAL A 176 15.23 -10.25 -2.45
N ILE A 177 15.64 -9.34 -1.56
CA ILE A 177 16.91 -8.63 -1.65
C ILE A 177 17.70 -8.76 -0.36
N MET A 178 18.99 -9.09 -0.49
CA MET A 178 19.94 -9.07 0.62
C MET A 178 20.46 -7.66 0.83
N GLU A 179 20.60 -7.22 2.09
CA GLU A 179 21.14 -5.90 2.44
C GLU A 179 22.48 -5.60 1.73
N LYS A 180 23.42 -6.56 1.75
CA LYS A 180 24.74 -6.41 1.08
C LYS A 180 24.65 -6.20 -0.44
N SER A 181 23.53 -6.57 -1.05
CA SER A 181 23.32 -6.54 -2.49
C SER A 181 22.56 -5.28 -2.91
N ILE A 182 22.04 -4.49 -1.95
CA ILE A 182 21.28 -3.27 -2.26
C ILE A 182 22.18 -2.21 -2.91
N GLU A 183 23.44 -2.12 -2.45
CA GLU A 183 24.42 -1.22 -3.06
C GLU A 183 24.74 -1.64 -4.49
N THR A 184 24.80 -2.95 -4.77
CA THR A 184 24.97 -3.47 -6.13
C THR A 184 23.84 -3.02 -7.05
N VAL A 185 22.60 -3.09 -6.58
CA VAL A 185 21.42 -2.60 -7.34
C VAL A 185 21.51 -1.09 -7.65
N TRP A 186 22.12 -0.31 -6.74
CA TRP A 186 22.26 1.13 -6.92
C TRP A 186 23.51 1.56 -7.69
N LYS A 187 24.57 0.76 -7.72
CA LYS A 187 25.86 1.12 -8.35
C LYS A 187 25.72 1.49 -9.82
N ASP A 188 24.91 0.77 -10.58
CA ASP A 188 24.79 0.97 -12.03
C ASP A 188 24.02 2.24 -12.41
N ARG A 189 23.08 2.67 -11.56
CA ARG A 189 22.21 3.83 -11.82
C ARG A 189 22.59 5.08 -11.04
N TYR A 190 23.28 4.90 -9.91
CA TYR A 190 23.68 5.93 -8.97
C TYR A 190 25.06 5.60 -8.42
N ALA A 191 26.07 5.67 -9.29
CA ALA A 191 27.47 5.29 -9.02
C ALA A 191 28.10 5.92 -7.76
N LYS A 192 27.45 6.91 -7.14
CA LYS A 192 27.81 7.50 -5.85
C LYS A 192 26.58 7.85 -5.02
N LEU A 193 25.77 6.86 -4.68
CA LEU A 193 24.81 7.04 -3.58
C LEU A 193 25.62 7.22 -2.28
N SER A 194 25.85 8.47 -1.85
CA SER A 194 26.61 8.76 -0.63
C SER A 194 25.80 8.59 0.66
N ILE A 195 24.50 8.23 0.54
CA ILE A 195 23.66 7.87 1.68
C ILE A 195 24.02 6.43 2.11
N PRO A 196 24.26 6.19 3.41
CA PRO A 196 24.43 4.83 3.94
C PRO A 196 23.27 3.91 3.57
N SER A 197 23.57 2.66 3.21
CA SER A 197 22.59 1.70 2.72
C SER A 197 21.53 1.33 3.77
N ASP A 198 21.90 1.32 5.05
CA ASP A 198 20.97 1.12 6.17
C ASP A 198 19.94 2.24 6.30
N VAL A 199 20.36 3.50 6.14
CA VAL A 199 19.44 4.66 6.15
C VAL A 199 18.45 4.58 4.98
N MET A 200 18.92 4.21 3.79
CA MET A 200 18.04 4.07 2.62
C MET A 200 17.06 2.90 2.77
N ILE A 201 17.49 1.79 3.38
CA ILE A 201 16.61 0.68 3.77
C ILE A 201 15.52 1.16 4.72
N ASP A 202 15.89 1.90 5.77
CA ASP A 202 14.93 2.43 6.74
C ASP A 202 13.91 3.35 6.06
N ILE A 203 14.33 4.19 5.10
CA ILE A 203 13.41 5.00 4.29
C ILE A 203 12.47 4.11 3.46
N MET A 204 12.99 3.10 2.76
CA MET A 204 12.17 2.19 1.96
C MET A 204 11.14 1.42 2.80
N GLN A 205 11.53 1.00 4.01
CA GLN A 205 10.62 0.40 4.99
C GLN A 205 9.55 1.41 5.44
N ARG A 206 9.94 2.67 5.67
CA ARG A 206 9.03 3.74 6.08
C ARG A 206 7.97 4.09 5.04
N PHE A 207 8.26 3.86 3.75
CA PHE A 207 7.32 3.94 2.63
C PHE A 207 6.58 2.62 2.34
N ASP A 208 6.75 1.61 3.19
CA ASP A 208 6.13 0.28 3.07
C ASP A 208 6.48 -0.43 1.74
N LEU A 209 7.65 -0.16 1.17
CA LEU A 209 8.11 -0.72 -0.11
C LEU A 209 8.84 -2.06 0.05
N ILE A 210 9.48 -2.24 1.19
CA ILE A 210 10.17 -3.48 1.58
C ILE A 210 9.81 -3.85 3.01
N CYS A 211 9.95 -5.12 3.37
CA CYS A 211 9.73 -5.58 4.73
C CYS A 211 10.72 -6.68 5.14
N PRO A 212 11.06 -6.79 6.43
CA PRO A 212 12.08 -7.72 6.89
C PRO A 212 11.64 -9.17 6.66
N PHE A 213 12.60 -10.01 6.29
CA PHE A 213 12.43 -11.46 6.23
C PHE A 213 12.59 -12.08 7.63
N GLY A 214 11.53 -12.68 8.18
CA GLY A 214 11.59 -13.39 9.47
C GLY A 214 11.94 -12.50 10.67
N ASN A 215 12.32 -13.12 11.80
CA ASN A 215 12.82 -12.42 12.97
C ASN A 215 14.27 -11.97 12.72
N ASN A 216 14.45 -10.92 11.90
CA ASN A 216 15.73 -10.25 11.66
C ASN A 216 16.24 -9.54 12.93
N GLN A 217 16.47 -10.29 14.01
CA GLN A 217 17.34 -9.83 15.09
C GLN A 217 18.74 -9.71 14.51
N ARG A 218 19.44 -8.62 14.86
CA ARG A 218 20.84 -8.36 14.47
C ARG A 218 21.76 -9.45 15.04
N SER A 219 21.75 -10.64 14.45
CA SER A 219 22.77 -11.65 14.72
C SER A 219 24.02 -11.24 13.93
N PHE A 220 25.18 -11.32 14.57
CA PHE A 220 26.46 -10.83 14.03
C PHE A 220 26.95 -11.59 12.79
N GLN A 221 26.21 -12.59 12.30
CA GLN A 221 26.68 -13.53 11.27
C GLN A 221 25.73 -13.71 10.07
N GLU A 222 24.44 -13.35 10.18
CA GLU A 222 23.50 -13.43 9.04
C GLU A 222 23.05 -12.02 8.62
N LYS A 223 23.39 -11.64 7.39
CA LYS A 223 23.04 -10.32 6.83
C LYS A 223 21.53 -10.25 6.57
N ARG A 224 20.90 -9.11 6.89
CA ARG A 224 19.43 -8.93 6.78
C ARG A 224 18.96 -9.18 5.35
N GLN A 225 17.82 -9.83 5.24
CA GLN A 225 17.08 -10.00 3.98
C GLN A 225 15.75 -9.27 4.06
N PHE A 226 15.30 -8.77 2.92
CA PHE A 226 14.04 -8.05 2.80
C PHE A 226 13.22 -8.61 1.64
N PHE A 227 11.92 -8.74 1.87
CA PHE A 227 10.98 -8.94 0.78
C PHE A 227 10.68 -7.60 0.11
N VAL A 228 10.49 -7.63 -1.21
CA VAL A 228 9.98 -6.54 -2.03
C VAL A 228 8.58 -6.96 -2.50
N PRO A 229 7.51 -6.64 -1.75
CA PRO A 229 6.21 -7.29 -1.95
C PRO A 229 5.63 -7.16 -3.36
N CYS A 230 5.96 -6.09 -4.08
CA CYS A 230 5.50 -5.88 -5.45
C CYS A 230 6.23 -6.71 -6.53
N LEU A 231 7.33 -7.38 -6.17
CA LEU A 231 8.09 -8.27 -7.02
C LEU A 231 7.92 -9.75 -6.62
N LEU A 232 7.12 -10.03 -5.58
CA LEU A 232 6.88 -11.40 -5.17
C LEU A 232 6.19 -12.19 -6.29
N PRO A 233 6.45 -13.50 -6.40
CA PRO A 233 5.74 -14.36 -7.33
C PRO A 233 4.27 -14.49 -6.94
N LYS A 234 3.43 -14.80 -7.92
CA LYS A 234 2.05 -15.25 -7.63
C LYS A 234 2.07 -16.63 -6.96
N PRO A 235 1.12 -16.91 -6.06
CA PRO A 235 1.01 -18.22 -5.45
C PRO A 235 0.50 -19.23 -6.49
N GLU A 236 1.07 -20.44 -6.48
CA GLU A 236 0.49 -21.58 -7.17
C GLU A 236 -0.63 -22.21 -6.31
N PRO A 237 -1.55 -23.00 -6.89
CA PRO A 237 -2.62 -23.66 -6.13
C PRO A 237 -2.13 -24.57 -4.99
N SER A 238 -0.87 -25.02 -5.03
CA SER A 238 -0.22 -25.79 -3.98
C SER A 238 0.24 -24.93 -2.79
N ASP A 239 0.46 -23.63 -3.00
CA ASP A 239 0.96 -22.70 -1.99
C ASP A 239 -0.17 -22.17 -1.10
N VAL A 240 -1.39 -22.14 -1.63
CA VAL A 240 -2.56 -21.67 -0.90
C VAL A 240 -3.02 -22.75 0.07
N ILE A 241 -3.17 -22.37 1.36
CA ILE A 241 -3.70 -23.26 2.38
C ILE A 241 -5.17 -23.52 2.05
N LYS A 242 -5.43 -24.72 1.50
CA LYS A 242 -6.78 -25.16 1.13
C LYS A 242 -7.71 -25.12 2.35
N ASN A 243 -8.99 -24.88 2.09
CA ASN A 243 -10.05 -24.93 3.10
C ASN A 243 -10.02 -26.28 3.84
N LYS A 244 -9.34 -26.31 5.00
CA LYS A 244 -9.44 -27.43 5.92
C LYS A 244 -10.81 -27.35 6.61
N PRO A 245 -11.39 -28.46 7.05
CA PRO A 245 -12.62 -28.48 7.85
C PRO A 245 -12.48 -27.83 9.26
N LEU A 246 -11.38 -27.11 9.49
CA LEU A 246 -10.96 -26.51 10.76
C LEU A 246 -10.73 -24.99 10.61
N ALA A 247 -11.36 -24.36 9.61
CA ALA A 247 -11.36 -22.91 9.51
C ALA A 247 -12.10 -22.34 10.73
N VAL A 248 -11.40 -21.50 11.50
CA VAL A 248 -11.93 -20.86 12.71
C VAL A 248 -12.92 -19.76 12.35
N GLY A 249 -12.66 -19.05 11.25
CA GLY A 249 -13.56 -18.07 10.67
C GLY A 249 -13.02 -17.52 9.36
N THR A 250 -13.92 -16.90 8.58
CA THR A 250 -13.59 -16.19 7.33
C THR A 250 -14.25 -14.81 7.36
N LEU A 251 -13.57 -13.81 6.83
CA LEU A 251 -14.09 -12.45 6.65
C LEU A 251 -13.62 -11.89 5.31
N PHE A 252 -14.48 -11.13 4.64
CA PHE A 252 -14.12 -10.41 3.43
C PHE A 252 -14.16 -8.90 3.67
N TYR A 253 -13.24 -8.18 3.05
CA TYR A 253 -13.37 -6.76 2.81
C TYR A 253 -13.55 -6.49 1.33
N THR A 254 -14.67 -5.91 0.95
CA THR A 254 -14.92 -5.45 -0.42
C THR A 254 -14.53 -4.00 -0.56
N PHE A 255 -13.75 -3.70 -1.60
CA PHE A 255 -13.28 -2.37 -1.93
C PHE A 255 -14.02 -1.83 -3.14
N SER A 256 -14.18 -0.52 -3.18
CA SER A 256 -14.60 0.18 -4.40
C SER A 256 -13.60 -0.09 -5.56
N PHE A 257 -12.32 -0.14 -5.24
CA PHE A 257 -11.21 -0.62 -6.06
C PHE A 257 -10.11 -1.02 -5.08
N LEU A 258 -9.45 -2.16 -5.28
CA LEU A 258 -8.31 -2.55 -4.46
C LEU A 258 -7.01 -2.25 -5.24
N PRO A 259 -6.28 -1.15 -4.91
CA PRO A 259 -4.98 -0.94 -5.50
C PRO A 259 -4.05 -2.09 -5.13
N LYS A 260 -3.35 -2.71 -6.09
CA LYS A 260 -2.39 -3.79 -5.81
C LYS A 260 -1.36 -3.38 -4.75
N GLY A 261 -0.85 -2.15 -4.86
CA GLY A 261 0.07 -1.57 -3.89
C GLY A 261 -0.52 -1.34 -2.50
N LEU A 262 -1.83 -1.45 -2.28
CA LEU A 262 -2.41 -1.41 -0.93
C LEU A 262 -2.18 -2.73 -0.18
N PHE A 263 -2.36 -3.87 -0.86
CA PHE A 263 -2.10 -5.18 -0.27
C PHE A 263 -0.61 -5.35 0.11
N HIS A 264 0.29 -4.97 -0.79
CA HIS A 264 1.73 -4.99 -0.55
C HIS A 264 2.12 -4.22 0.71
N ARG A 265 1.56 -3.02 0.89
CA ARG A 265 1.82 -2.17 2.06
C ARG A 265 1.18 -2.69 3.32
N LEU A 266 -0.01 -3.31 3.23
CA LEU A 266 -0.62 -4.01 4.36
C LEU A 266 0.31 -5.11 4.88
N VAL A 267 0.79 -5.98 3.98
CA VAL A 267 1.72 -7.06 4.32
C VAL A 267 3.02 -6.50 4.91
N ALA A 268 3.59 -5.46 4.28
CA ALA A 268 4.81 -4.82 4.77
C ALA A 268 4.66 -4.27 6.19
N LYS A 269 3.56 -3.57 6.49
CA LYS A 269 3.27 -3.06 7.83
C LYS A 269 3.09 -4.15 8.86
N ILE A 270 2.36 -5.22 8.53
CA ILE A 270 2.19 -6.39 9.42
C ILE A 270 3.56 -6.98 9.78
N CYS A 271 4.44 -7.16 8.78
CA CYS A 271 5.80 -7.65 9.00
C CYS A 271 6.66 -6.70 9.86
N GLN A 272 6.46 -5.39 9.76
CA GLN A 272 7.21 -4.40 10.55
C GLN A 272 6.72 -4.28 12.00
N GLU A 273 5.41 -4.45 12.25
CA GLU A 273 4.85 -4.42 13.62
C GLU A 273 5.28 -5.62 14.47
N ASN A 274 5.76 -6.71 13.85
CA ASN A 274 6.23 -7.93 14.51
C ASN A 274 5.21 -8.56 15.49
N LYS A 275 3.91 -8.23 15.36
CA LYS A 275 2.83 -8.86 16.13
C LYS A 275 2.65 -10.33 15.75
N TRP A 276 2.82 -10.64 14.46
CA TRP A 276 2.68 -11.98 13.90
C TRP A 276 3.93 -12.37 13.14
N SER A 277 4.27 -13.65 13.17
CA SER A 277 5.43 -14.16 12.43
C SER A 277 5.00 -14.75 11.10
N LEU A 278 5.84 -14.61 10.08
CA LEU A 278 5.56 -15.18 8.76
C LEU A 278 5.49 -16.73 8.82
N HIS A 279 4.52 -17.31 8.12
CA HIS A 279 4.39 -18.75 7.95
C HIS A 279 4.69 -19.16 6.49
N GLY A 280 5.92 -19.55 6.21
CA GLY A 280 6.34 -19.93 4.86
C GLY A 280 6.79 -18.73 4.03
N LYS A 281 6.45 -18.72 2.74
CA LYS A 281 6.79 -17.64 1.79
C LYS A 281 5.67 -16.59 1.69
N LEU A 282 6.03 -15.37 1.33
CA LEU A 282 5.09 -14.35 0.89
C LEU A 282 4.91 -14.44 -0.63
N TYR A 283 3.71 -14.06 -1.09
CA TYR A 283 3.37 -14.00 -2.50
C TYR A 283 2.73 -12.65 -2.83
N PHE A 284 2.65 -12.35 -4.12
CA PHE A 284 2.16 -11.08 -4.67
C PHE A 284 0.80 -10.66 -4.10
N ASP A 285 -0.12 -11.60 -4.01
CA ASP A 285 -1.51 -11.41 -3.60
C ASP A 285 -1.93 -12.36 -2.46
N TYR A 286 -0.98 -13.07 -1.84
CA TYR A 286 -1.24 -14.02 -0.77
C TYR A 286 -0.16 -14.00 0.32
N ALA A 287 -0.58 -13.98 1.58
CA ALA A 287 0.31 -13.99 2.73
C ALA A 287 -0.23 -14.88 3.85
N VAL A 288 0.67 -15.50 4.62
CA VAL A 288 0.31 -16.35 5.75
C VAL A 288 1.10 -15.97 6.98
N PHE A 289 0.41 -15.73 8.08
CA PHE A 289 0.99 -15.32 9.36
C PHE A 289 0.60 -16.29 10.47
N LYS A 290 1.55 -16.65 11.35
CA LYS A 290 1.26 -17.32 12.62
C LYS A 290 0.79 -16.27 13.61
N VAL A 291 -0.43 -16.44 14.12
CA VAL A 291 -1.09 -15.48 15.01
C VAL A 291 -1.18 -15.97 16.46
N THR A 292 -0.88 -17.24 16.70
CA THR A 292 -0.69 -17.80 18.05
C THR A 292 0.54 -18.70 18.06
N ASP A 293 1.05 -19.01 19.26
CA ASP A 293 2.37 -19.64 19.39
C ASP A 293 2.53 -20.93 18.59
N GLN A 294 1.50 -21.77 18.36
CA GLN A 294 1.65 -23.00 17.55
C GLN A 294 0.42 -23.49 16.76
N LEU A 295 -0.76 -22.89 16.88
CA LEU A 295 -2.01 -23.55 16.45
C LEU A 295 -2.78 -22.85 15.33
N HIS A 296 -2.64 -21.53 15.17
CA HIS A 296 -3.45 -20.76 14.23
C HIS A 296 -2.61 -20.00 13.23
N VAL A 297 -3.04 -20.05 11.97
CA VAL A 297 -2.49 -19.23 10.89
C VAL A 297 -3.58 -18.36 10.28
N LEU A 298 -3.27 -17.09 10.10
CA LEU A 298 -4.06 -16.13 9.33
C LEU A 298 -3.56 -16.15 7.89
N THR A 299 -4.46 -16.40 6.95
CA THR A 299 -4.23 -16.22 5.52
C THR A 299 -4.89 -14.94 5.05
N LEU A 300 -4.14 -14.14 4.29
CA LEU A 300 -4.63 -12.98 3.56
C LEU A 300 -4.57 -13.28 2.07
N LEU A 301 -5.67 -13.08 1.35
CA LEU A 301 -5.73 -13.24 -0.10
C LEU A 301 -6.37 -11.99 -0.72
N ALA A 302 -5.66 -11.33 -1.62
CA ALA A 302 -6.17 -10.19 -2.38
C ALA A 302 -6.60 -10.63 -3.79
N GLU A 303 -7.82 -10.27 -4.17
CA GLU A 303 -8.30 -10.40 -5.55
C GLU A 303 -8.83 -9.05 -6.04
N GLU A 304 -9.31 -8.98 -7.29
CA GLU A 304 -9.58 -7.73 -8.04
C GLU A 304 -10.17 -6.57 -7.21
N ASN A 305 -11.16 -6.86 -6.36
CA ASN A 305 -11.84 -5.87 -5.55
C ASN A 305 -12.06 -6.29 -4.09
N TYR A 306 -11.41 -7.35 -3.61
CA TYR A 306 -11.61 -7.80 -2.24
C TYR A 306 -10.36 -8.37 -1.58
N LEU A 307 -10.36 -8.35 -0.26
CA LEU A 307 -9.37 -8.99 0.60
C LEU A 307 -10.09 -10.04 1.46
N GLU A 308 -9.69 -11.30 1.32
CA GLU A 308 -10.15 -12.42 2.15
C GLU A 308 -9.19 -12.60 3.33
N LEU A 309 -9.75 -12.63 4.54
CA LEU A 309 -9.10 -13.01 5.79
C LEU A 309 -9.66 -14.36 6.19
N LYS A 310 -8.79 -15.32 6.49
CA LYS A 310 -9.21 -16.61 7.02
C LYS A 310 -8.24 -17.10 8.07
N ILE A 311 -8.78 -17.65 9.16
CA ILE A 311 -7.97 -18.26 10.22
C ILE A 311 -8.14 -19.77 10.13
N HIS A 312 -7.02 -20.48 10.05
CA HIS A 312 -6.98 -21.93 10.02
C HIS A 312 -6.35 -22.45 11.30
N GLN A 313 -6.93 -23.51 11.85
CA GLN A 313 -6.29 -24.28 12.91
C GLN A 313 -5.43 -25.40 12.30
N LEU A 314 -4.14 -25.44 12.64
CA LEU A 314 -3.18 -26.40 12.08
C LEU A 314 -3.30 -27.80 12.69
N LEU A 315 -3.67 -27.90 13.97
CA LEU A 315 -3.84 -29.16 14.71
C LEU A 315 -5.28 -29.33 15.21
N LYS A 316 -5.77 -30.57 15.28
CA LYS A 316 -7.09 -30.91 15.84
C LYS A 316 -7.04 -30.91 17.37
N GLU A 317 -6.92 -29.73 17.97
CA GLU A 317 -7.05 -29.58 19.42
C GLU A 317 -8.41 -28.95 19.78
N ARG A 318 -8.95 -29.29 20.95
CA ARG A 318 -10.15 -28.64 21.49
C ARG A 318 -9.84 -27.20 21.84
N THR A 319 -10.05 -26.29 20.90
CA THR A 319 -10.01 -24.85 21.16
C THR A 319 -11.36 -24.36 21.69
N ASN A 320 -11.33 -23.40 22.61
CA ASN A 320 -12.54 -22.79 23.14
C ASN A 320 -13.10 -21.78 22.12
N ARG A 321 -14.40 -21.88 21.76
CA ARG A 321 -15.07 -20.94 20.84
C ARG A 321 -14.92 -19.48 21.25
N ARG A 322 -14.85 -19.19 22.56
CA ARG A 322 -14.63 -17.83 23.07
C ARG A 322 -13.25 -17.31 22.71
N GLN A 323 -12.20 -18.09 22.98
CA GLN A 323 -10.81 -17.73 22.63
C GLN A 323 -10.65 -17.50 21.11
N ASN A 324 -11.30 -18.33 20.30
CA ASN A 324 -11.29 -18.18 18.85
C ASN A 324 -11.96 -16.86 18.41
N SER A 325 -13.06 -16.47 19.05
CA SER A 325 -13.75 -15.22 18.74
C SER A 325 -12.93 -14.00 19.19
N ASP A 326 -12.38 -14.02 20.41
CA ASP A 326 -11.51 -12.95 20.91
C ASP A 326 -10.28 -12.74 19.99
N MET A 327 -9.67 -13.84 19.52
CA MET A 327 -8.57 -13.79 18.55
C MET A 327 -9.00 -13.18 17.21
N CYS A 328 -10.12 -13.63 16.63
CA CYS A 328 -10.65 -13.08 15.38
C CYS A 328 -10.94 -11.58 15.50
N LEU A 329 -11.49 -11.13 16.63
CA LEU A 329 -11.77 -9.72 16.91
C LEU A 329 -10.49 -8.89 16.95
N THR A 330 -9.50 -9.30 17.75
CA THR A 330 -8.22 -8.59 17.85
C THR A 330 -7.54 -8.50 16.48
N ILE A 331 -7.47 -9.61 15.74
CA ILE A 331 -6.88 -9.65 14.39
C ILE A 331 -7.62 -8.71 13.44
N ARG A 332 -8.95 -8.68 13.51
CA ARG A 332 -9.77 -7.78 12.70
C ARG A 332 -9.43 -6.32 12.99
N GLU A 333 -9.41 -5.93 14.26
CA GLU A 333 -9.16 -4.56 14.70
C GLU A 333 -7.77 -4.09 14.28
N ASP A 334 -6.75 -4.95 14.45
CA ASP A 334 -5.39 -4.71 13.98
C ASP A 334 -5.33 -4.49 12.47
N ILE A 335 -5.93 -5.39 11.67
CA ILE A 335 -5.93 -5.26 10.20
C ILE A 335 -6.70 -4.02 9.75
N GLU A 336 -7.86 -3.74 10.36
CA GLU A 336 -8.61 -2.52 10.05
C GLU A 336 -7.81 -1.26 10.38
N ALA A 337 -7.09 -1.23 11.50
CA ALA A 337 -6.24 -0.11 11.87
C ALA A 337 -5.11 0.12 10.86
N ILE A 338 -4.41 -0.96 10.47
CA ILE A 338 -3.33 -0.92 9.48
C ILE A 338 -3.88 -0.48 8.11
N LEU A 339 -4.99 -1.07 7.65
CA LEU A 339 -5.65 -0.72 6.39
C LEU A 339 -6.11 0.75 6.38
N LYS A 340 -6.77 1.23 7.44
CA LYS A 340 -7.22 2.63 7.54
C LYS A 340 -6.04 3.59 7.51
N SER A 341 -4.94 3.24 8.19
CA SER A 341 -3.69 4.01 8.15
C SER A 341 -3.09 4.06 6.74
N ALA A 342 -2.95 2.91 6.07
CA ALA A 342 -2.42 2.84 4.70
C ALA A 342 -3.31 3.55 3.68
N ILE A 343 -4.64 3.40 3.76
CA ILE A 343 -5.59 4.09 2.88
C ILE A 343 -5.48 5.60 3.03
N LYS A 344 -5.45 6.10 4.27
CA LYS A 344 -5.33 7.54 4.55
C LYS A 344 -4.09 8.15 3.90
N ILE A 345 -2.97 7.43 3.91
CA ILE A 345 -1.69 7.90 3.38
C ILE A 345 -1.63 7.77 1.86
N TYR A 346 -1.94 6.58 1.32
CA TYR A 346 -1.59 6.24 -0.06
C TYR A 346 -2.76 6.31 -1.05
N CYS A 347 -4.00 6.17 -0.58
CA CYS A 347 -5.16 6.11 -1.47
C CYS A 347 -6.46 6.58 -0.77
N PRO A 348 -6.53 7.85 -0.30
CA PRO A 348 -7.58 8.33 0.60
C PRO A 348 -9.00 8.28 0.01
N SER A 349 -9.14 8.12 -1.31
CA SER A 349 -10.44 7.95 -1.96
C SER A 349 -10.98 6.51 -1.89
N VAL A 350 -10.13 5.53 -1.57
CA VAL A 350 -10.53 4.12 -1.46
C VAL A 350 -11.29 3.91 -0.17
N SER A 351 -12.46 3.26 -0.27
CA SER A 351 -13.22 2.78 0.87
C SER A 351 -13.40 1.28 0.80
N PHE A 352 -13.51 0.64 1.97
CA PHE A 352 -13.79 -0.78 2.10
C PHE A 352 -14.95 -1.02 3.08
N LYS A 353 -15.62 -2.16 2.94
CA LYS A 353 -16.68 -2.63 3.83
C LYS A 353 -16.46 -4.11 4.14
N ALA A 354 -16.75 -4.50 5.37
CA ALA A 354 -16.87 -5.91 5.72
C ALA A 354 -17.99 -6.54 4.87
N SER A 355 -17.77 -7.75 4.39
CA SER A 355 -18.66 -8.47 3.50
C SER A 355 -18.67 -9.97 3.79
N VAL A 356 -19.76 -10.62 3.40
CA VAL A 356 -19.93 -12.08 3.44
C VAL A 356 -20.10 -12.64 2.03
N ARG A 357 -19.66 -13.87 1.82
CA ARG A 357 -19.82 -14.58 0.54
C ARG A 357 -21.22 -15.21 0.44
N CYS A 358 -21.94 -14.88 -0.62
CA CYS A 358 -23.18 -15.55 -0.98
C CYS A 358 -22.88 -16.92 -1.62
N ARG A 359 -23.61 -17.97 -1.20
CA ARG A 359 -23.45 -19.36 -1.70
C ARG A 359 -24.68 -19.89 -2.47
N CYS A 360 -25.59 -19.02 -2.93
CA CYS A 360 -26.80 -19.43 -3.66
C CYS A 360 -26.46 -20.25 -4.93
N LEU A 361 -27.25 -21.28 -5.20
CA LEU A 361 -26.96 -22.37 -6.15
C LEU A 361 -26.86 -21.97 -7.63
N ASN A 362 -27.26 -20.76 -8.03
CA ASN A 362 -27.40 -20.35 -9.44
C ASN A 362 -26.19 -19.58 -10.03
N ILE A 363 -24.98 -19.74 -9.51
CA ILE A 363 -23.81 -18.98 -10.01
C ILE A 363 -23.00 -19.80 -11.03
N GLN A 364 -23.02 -19.36 -12.28
CA GLN A 364 -21.86 -19.43 -13.19
C GLN A 364 -20.97 -18.20 -12.88
N GLU A 365 -19.71 -18.47 -12.50
CA GLU A 365 -18.57 -17.54 -12.32
C GLU A 365 -18.81 -16.15 -11.68
N GLY A 366 -18.17 -15.93 -10.52
CA GLY A 366 -18.05 -14.63 -9.85
C GLY A 366 -18.55 -14.68 -8.40
N GLN A 367 -17.61 -14.64 -7.46
CA GLN A 367 -17.90 -14.65 -6.02
C GLN A 367 -18.68 -13.38 -5.62
N LYS A 368 -20.01 -13.44 -5.56
CA LYS A 368 -20.82 -12.27 -5.11
C LYS A 368 -20.66 -12.09 -3.59
N LEU A 369 -19.91 -11.05 -3.22
CA LEU A 369 -19.75 -10.59 -1.85
C LEU A 369 -20.83 -9.55 -1.50
N VAL A 370 -21.46 -9.71 -0.33
CA VAL A 370 -22.53 -8.83 0.16
C VAL A 370 -22.03 -8.07 1.38
N PRO A 371 -22.09 -6.73 1.41
CA PRO A 371 -21.73 -5.95 2.59
C PRO A 371 -22.52 -6.35 3.84
N ILE A 372 -21.83 -6.41 4.97
CA ILE A 372 -22.39 -6.84 6.26
C ILE A 372 -22.02 -5.86 7.37
N SER A 373 -22.96 -5.62 8.29
CA SER A 373 -22.75 -4.88 9.53
C SER A 373 -22.76 -5.78 10.76
N THR A 374 -22.21 -5.29 11.87
CA THR A 374 -22.22 -5.99 13.17
C THR A 374 -23.64 -6.32 13.63
N ASP A 375 -24.59 -5.41 13.41
CA ASP A 375 -26.00 -5.61 13.77
C ASP A 375 -26.64 -6.75 12.99
N GLU A 376 -26.36 -6.85 11.69
CA GLU A 376 -26.87 -7.94 10.84
C GLU A 376 -26.28 -9.30 11.25
N ILE A 377 -25.00 -9.34 11.61
CA ILE A 377 -24.36 -10.55 12.17
C ILE A 377 -25.04 -10.96 13.48
N ASN A 378 -25.30 -10.00 14.37
CA ASN A 378 -25.95 -10.24 15.66
C ASN A 378 -27.40 -10.72 15.51
N ARG A 379 -28.13 -10.21 14.52
CA ARG A 379 -29.48 -10.67 14.19
C ARG A 379 -29.51 -12.06 13.54
N GLY A 380 -28.36 -12.58 13.12
CA GLY A 380 -28.21 -13.93 12.57
C GLY A 380 -28.84 -14.14 11.20
N HIS A 381 -29.28 -13.08 10.51
CA HIS A 381 -29.84 -13.17 9.17
C HIS A 381 -29.31 -12.04 8.29
N LYS A 382 -28.79 -12.40 7.12
CA LYS A 382 -28.51 -11.49 6.01
C LYS A 382 -29.12 -12.08 4.75
N LEU A 383 -29.97 -11.31 4.08
CA LEU A 383 -30.54 -11.70 2.80
C LEU A 383 -29.59 -11.33 1.68
N CYS A 384 -29.59 -12.13 0.62
CA CYS A 384 -28.84 -11.80 -0.58
C CYS A 384 -29.60 -10.76 -1.42
N ASP A 385 -29.09 -9.52 -1.46
CA ASP A 385 -29.67 -8.43 -2.26
C ASP A 385 -29.63 -8.68 -3.78
N PHE A 386 -28.92 -9.74 -4.22
CA PHE A 386 -28.70 -10.05 -5.63
C PHE A 386 -29.73 -11.01 -6.24
N HIS A 387 -30.64 -11.59 -5.46
CA HIS A 387 -31.55 -12.62 -5.94
C HIS A 387 -32.98 -12.46 -5.42
N THR A 388 -33.96 -12.70 -6.28
CA THR A 388 -35.40 -12.61 -6.02
C THR A 388 -35.94 -13.62 -5.02
N ASN A 389 -35.19 -14.69 -4.72
CA ASN A 389 -35.60 -15.75 -3.77
C ASN A 389 -35.04 -15.58 -2.35
N CYS A 390 -34.30 -14.51 -2.05
CA CYS A 390 -33.91 -14.11 -0.68
C CYS A 390 -33.41 -15.26 0.23
N GLU A 391 -32.54 -16.15 -0.27
CA GLU A 391 -31.95 -17.18 0.60
C GLU A 391 -31.10 -16.52 1.69
N ALA A 392 -31.24 -17.01 2.93
CA ALA A 392 -30.45 -16.54 4.06
C ALA A 392 -28.99 -17.00 3.92
N ILE A 393 -28.05 -16.07 4.04
CA ILE A 393 -26.61 -16.38 4.03
C ILE A 393 -26.24 -17.04 5.36
N ASP A 394 -25.52 -18.16 5.32
CA ASP A 394 -24.94 -18.76 6.52
C ASP A 394 -23.85 -17.86 7.10
N LEU A 395 -24.10 -17.36 8.32
CA LEU A 395 -23.22 -16.42 9.01
C LEU A 395 -22.27 -17.08 10.01
N GLN A 396 -22.29 -18.42 10.17
CA GLN A 396 -21.51 -19.10 11.22
C GLN A 396 -20.01 -18.83 11.13
N ASP A 397 -19.43 -18.86 9.92
CA ASP A 397 -18.00 -18.62 9.69
C ASP A 397 -17.57 -17.16 9.97
N TYR A 398 -18.53 -16.23 10.02
CA TYR A 398 -18.27 -14.79 10.16
C TYR A 398 -18.44 -14.31 11.59
N LYS A 399 -19.36 -14.92 12.37
CA LYS A 399 -19.65 -14.54 13.76
C LYS A 399 -18.41 -14.32 14.65
N PRO A 400 -17.36 -15.15 14.59
CA PRO A 400 -16.16 -14.93 15.41
C PRO A 400 -15.49 -13.57 15.19
N TRP A 401 -15.67 -12.94 14.03
CA TRP A 401 -15.07 -11.66 13.68
C TRP A 401 -15.85 -10.43 14.16
N PHE A 402 -16.99 -10.61 14.85
CA PHE A 402 -17.87 -9.52 15.28
C PHE A 402 -18.19 -9.61 16.76
N GLN A 403 -18.24 -8.45 17.43
CA GLN A 403 -18.57 -8.41 18.84
C GLN A 403 -20.04 -8.80 19.01
N MET A 404 -20.24 -9.95 19.66
CA MET A 404 -21.57 -10.47 19.93
C MET A 404 -22.15 -9.72 21.14
N MET A 405 -23.37 -9.21 21.04
CA MET A 405 -24.04 -8.63 22.22
C MET A 405 -24.25 -9.74 23.27
N GLU A 406 -23.85 -9.50 24.52
CA GLU A 406 -24.15 -10.39 25.64
C GLU A 406 -25.66 -10.38 25.89
N GLY A 407 -26.38 -11.32 25.25
CA GLY A 407 -27.82 -11.44 25.41
C GLY A 407 -28.53 -12.06 24.21
N ASN A 408 -28.18 -13.29 23.84
CA ASN A 408 -29.11 -14.29 23.26
C ASN A 408 -28.40 -15.64 23.03
N TYR A 409 -28.00 -16.29 24.12
CA TYR A 409 -28.09 -17.76 24.14
C TYR A 409 -29.57 -18.11 24.28
N GLY A 410 -30.31 -18.11 23.17
CA GLY A 410 -31.75 -18.19 23.20
C GLY A 410 -32.35 -18.74 21.90
N LYS A 411 -32.40 -20.07 21.82
CA LYS A 411 -33.22 -20.90 20.92
C LYS A 411 -32.84 -20.88 19.43
N CYS A 412 -32.24 -22.00 19.01
CA CYS A 412 -32.60 -22.60 17.73
C CYS A 412 -34.13 -22.60 17.61
N ILE A 413 -34.68 -21.80 16.71
CA ILE A 413 -36.02 -22.06 16.19
C ILE A 413 -35.81 -23.14 15.14
N GLU A 414 -36.05 -24.38 15.53
CA GLU A 414 -36.43 -25.44 14.60
C GLU A 414 -37.74 -25.00 13.94
N THR A 415 -37.66 -24.32 12.79
CA THR A 415 -38.80 -24.28 11.87
C THR A 415 -38.78 -25.57 11.07
N LYS A 416 -39.47 -26.58 11.58
CA LYS A 416 -40.14 -27.59 10.75
C LYS A 416 -41.23 -26.87 9.94
N VAL A 417 -41.11 -26.88 8.62
CA VAL A 417 -42.18 -27.31 7.70
C VAL A 417 -41.51 -28.04 6.55
#